data_AF-A0A5N9BCY2-F1
#
_entry.id   AF-A0A5N9BCY2-F1
#
_cell.length_a   1.000
_cell.length_b   1.000
_cell.length_c   1.000
_cell.angle_alpha   90.00
_cell.angle_beta   90.00
_cell.angle_gamma   90.00
#
_symmetry.space_group_name_H-M   'P 1'
#
loop_
_entity.id
_entity.type
_entity.pdbx_description
1 polymer ?
#
loop_
_entity_poly.entity_id
_entity_poly.type
_entity_poly.pdbx_seq_one_letter_code
_entity_poly.pdbx_strand_id
1 'polypeptide(L)'
;MTKITHNGLWLDYSSMQKEDKKNYLISCIFLLIAGAIGGFVTTANSYGNLIPATEMTIAGIICLLIGVFFWLKFYRTQDEMFKKFHNFSVTTGAYCFIVLGIIFHSLSLAGVIAEVVHQDVCFPLNLLFFVVGTLVGQVYFYKKHLS
;
A
#
# COMPACT_ATOMS: atom_id res chain seq x y z
N MET A 1 2.06 22.66 -4.39
CA MET A 1 3.26 21.83 -4.60
C MET A 1 3.87 21.51 -3.26
N THR A 2 3.98 20.22 -2.95
CA THR A 2 4.59 19.72 -1.71
C THR A 2 6.11 19.82 -1.80
N LYS A 3 6.76 20.38 -0.78
CA LYS A 3 8.21 20.23 -0.62
C LYS A 3 8.51 18.85 -0.03
N ILE A 4 9.54 18.20 -0.52
CA ILE A 4 10.01 16.94 0.04
C ILE A 4 11.14 17.27 1.03
N THR A 5 10.97 16.91 2.29
CA THR A 5 11.91 17.11 3.41
C THR A 5 12.65 15.83 3.77
N HIS A 6 13.57 15.93 4.73
CA HIS A 6 14.45 14.83 5.17
C HIS A 6 15.13 14.12 3.99
N ASN A 7 15.85 14.93 3.20
CA ASN A 7 16.61 14.49 2.03
C ASN A 7 15.79 13.77 0.95
N GLY A 8 14.48 14.03 0.85
CA GLY A 8 13.67 13.39 -0.18
C GLY A 8 12.82 12.22 0.29
N LEU A 9 12.91 11.86 1.58
CA LEU A 9 12.21 10.71 2.15
C LEU A 9 10.86 11.06 2.77
N TRP A 10 10.59 12.34 3.04
CA TRP A 10 9.37 12.76 3.72
C TRP A 10 8.65 13.88 2.98
N LEU A 11 7.33 13.90 3.07
CA LEU A 11 6.54 15.03 2.56
C LEU A 11 6.44 16.11 3.63
N ASP A 12 6.79 17.35 3.28
CA ASP A 12 6.52 18.50 4.12
C ASP A 12 5.04 18.87 4.02
N TYR A 13 4.25 18.30 4.92
CA TYR A 13 2.83 18.59 5.02
C TYR A 13 2.52 20.08 5.22
N SER A 14 3.41 20.83 5.90
CA SER A 14 3.19 22.25 6.15
C SER A 14 3.24 23.07 4.86
N SER A 15 4.12 22.67 3.93
CA SER A 15 4.33 23.34 2.63
C SER A 15 3.22 23.13 1.59
N MET A 16 2.35 22.13 1.81
CA MET A 16 1.29 21.80 0.86
C MET A 16 0.23 22.91 0.74
N GLN A 17 -0.41 23.01 -0.42
CA GLN A 17 -1.57 23.88 -0.60
C GLN A 17 -2.78 23.30 0.14
N LYS A 18 -3.75 24.15 0.54
CA LYS A 18 -4.93 23.71 1.31
C LYS A 18 -5.70 22.56 0.64
N GLU A 19 -5.84 22.62 -0.69
CA GLU A 19 -6.53 21.57 -1.46
C GLU A 19 -5.72 20.27 -1.50
N ASP A 20 -4.40 20.35 -1.68
CA ASP A 20 -3.50 19.19 -1.67
C ASP A 20 -3.50 18.50 -0.31
N LYS A 21 -3.48 19.27 0.80
CA LYS A 21 -3.58 18.73 2.17
C LYS A 21 -4.87 17.96 2.38
N LYS A 22 -5.99 18.51 1.90
CA LYS A 22 -7.31 17.88 1.99
C LYS A 22 -7.34 16.58 1.22
N ASN A 23 -6.88 16.59 -0.04
CA ASN A 23 -6.86 15.40 -0.89
C ASN A 23 -5.94 14.32 -0.32
N TYR A 24 -4.74 14.69 0.13
CA TYR A 24 -3.80 13.79 0.79
C TYR A 24 -4.40 13.16 2.06
N LEU A 25 -4.96 13.98 2.96
CA LEU A 25 -5.51 13.50 4.22
C LEU A 25 -6.71 12.57 4.01
N ILE A 26 -7.66 12.95 3.13
CA ILE A 26 -8.80 12.10 2.78
C ILE A 26 -8.30 10.78 2.21
N SER A 27 -7.33 10.81 1.30
CA SER A 27 -6.77 9.60 0.72
C SER A 27 -6.17 8.67 1.77
N CYS A 28 -5.35 9.19 2.69
CA CYS A 28 -4.75 8.40 3.77
C CYS A 28 -5.80 7.79 4.69
N ILE A 29 -6.80 8.57 5.12
CA ILE A 29 -7.86 8.08 6.01
C ILE A 29 -8.63 6.94 5.36
N PHE A 30 -9.10 7.14 4.12
CA PHE A 30 -9.90 6.13 3.43
C PHE A 30 -9.11 4.87 3.06
N LEU A 31 -7.83 5.01 2.70
CA LEU A 31 -6.95 3.86 2.47
C LEU A 31 -6.65 3.08 3.76
N LEU A 32 -6.47 3.79 4.89
CA LEU A 32 -6.31 3.15 6.20
C LEU A 32 -7.57 2.40 6.63
N ILE A 33 -8.76 3.00 6.46
CA ILE A 33 -10.04 2.34 6.74
C ILE A 33 -10.21 1.11 5.85
N ALA A 34 -9.94 1.23 4.54
CA ALA A 34 -10.03 0.11 3.62
C ALA A 34 -9.07 -1.03 4.00
N GLY A 35 -7.82 -0.70 4.38
CA GLY A 35 -6.84 -1.67 4.84
C GLY A 35 -7.25 -2.35 6.16
N ALA A 36 -7.80 -1.59 7.12
CA ALA A 36 -8.30 -2.11 8.38
C ALA A 36 -9.49 -3.07 8.18
N ILE A 37 -10.44 -2.70 7.32
CA ILE A 37 -11.57 -3.56 6.94
C ILE A 37 -11.06 -4.83 6.25
N GLY A 38 -10.15 -4.70 5.30
CA GLY A 38 -9.55 -5.85 4.61
C GLY A 38 -8.88 -6.82 5.58
N GLY A 39 -8.03 -6.31 6.47
CA GLY A 39 -7.38 -7.12 7.50
C GLY A 39 -8.37 -7.79 8.46
N PHE A 40 -9.40 -7.05 8.89
CA PHE A 40 -10.44 -7.57 9.78
C PHE A 40 -11.27 -8.68 9.12
N VAL A 41 -11.75 -8.47 7.88
CA VAL A 41 -12.53 -9.45 7.11
C VAL A 41 -11.70 -10.72 6.89
N THR A 42 -10.45 -10.60 6.44
CA THR A 42 -9.57 -11.76 6.21
C THR A 42 -9.36 -12.55 7.50
N THR A 43 -9.02 -11.85 8.59
CA THR A 43 -8.78 -12.50 9.90
C THR A 43 -10.03 -13.17 10.43
N ALA A 44 -11.19 -12.50 10.38
CA ALA A 44 -12.46 -13.03 10.88
C ALA A 44 -12.90 -14.30 10.14
N ASN A 45 -12.71 -14.33 8.81
CA ASN A 45 -13.02 -15.50 7.99
C ASN A 45 -12.11 -16.68 8.32
N SER A 46 -10.81 -16.45 8.54
CA SER A 46 -9.87 -17.51 8.93
C SER A 46 -10.17 -18.12 10.31
N TYR A 47 -10.83 -17.40 11.21
CA TYR A 47 -11.27 -17.92 12.52
C TYR A 47 -12.70 -18.49 12.52
N GLY A 48 -13.36 -18.61 11.36
CA GLY A 48 -14.67 -19.25 11.24
C GLY A 48 -15.86 -18.44 11.77
N ASN A 49 -15.70 -17.13 11.99
CA ASN A 49 -16.80 -16.27 12.42
C ASN A 49 -17.62 -15.79 11.21
N LEU A 50 -18.93 -16.08 11.19
CA LEU A 50 -19.88 -15.51 10.22
C LEU A 50 -20.14 -14.02 10.53
N ILE A 51 -19.18 -13.16 10.24
CA ILE A 51 -19.45 -11.72 10.16
C ILE A 51 -20.18 -11.46 8.82
N PRO A 52 -21.00 -10.40 8.68
CA PRO A 52 -21.42 -9.85 7.38
C PRO A 52 -20.22 -9.42 6.53
N ALA A 53 -19.47 -10.41 6.05
CA ALA A 53 -18.22 -10.26 5.32
C ALA A 53 -18.50 -9.55 3.99
N THR A 54 -19.68 -9.76 3.39
CA THR A 54 -20.08 -9.15 2.13
C THR A 54 -20.24 -7.64 2.27
N GLU A 55 -21.01 -7.16 3.25
CA GLU A 55 -21.29 -5.75 3.47
C GLU A 55 -20.04 -4.98 3.88
N MET A 56 -19.24 -5.56 4.79
CA MET A 56 -17.95 -4.97 5.17
C MET A 56 -16.98 -4.95 3.99
N THR A 57 -16.91 -6.00 3.18
CA THR A 57 -16.07 -6.02 1.97
C THR A 57 -16.49 -4.94 0.99
N ILE A 58 -17.79 -4.77 0.75
CA ILE A 58 -18.32 -3.70 -0.11
C ILE A 58 -17.92 -2.32 0.44
N ALA A 59 -18.09 -2.09 1.75
CA ALA A 59 -17.67 -0.84 2.39
C ALA A 59 -16.15 -0.61 2.26
N GLY A 60 -15.34 -1.66 2.42
CA GLY A 60 -13.90 -1.63 2.23
C GLY A 60 -13.51 -1.25 0.80
N ILE A 61 -14.17 -1.84 -0.22
CA ILE A 61 -13.96 -1.51 -1.63
C ILE A 61 -14.34 -0.06 -1.92
N ILE A 62 -15.49 0.41 -1.41
CA ILE A 62 -15.90 1.82 -1.57
C ILE A 62 -14.85 2.75 -0.95
N CYS A 63 -14.37 2.44 0.26
CA CYS A 63 -13.33 3.22 0.91
C CYS A 63 -12.03 3.22 0.09
N LEU A 64 -11.63 2.07 -0.45
CA LEU A 64 -10.46 1.95 -1.31
C LEU A 64 -10.58 2.86 -2.55
N LEU A 65 -11.73 2.83 -3.23
CA LEU A 65 -11.98 3.65 -4.42
C LEU A 65 -11.95 5.15 -4.10
N ILE A 66 -12.55 5.57 -2.99
CA ILE A 66 -12.49 6.97 -2.53
C ILE A 66 -11.04 7.36 -2.23
N GLY A 67 -10.30 6.51 -1.50
CA GLY A 67 -8.91 6.72 -1.17
C GLY A 67 -8.03 6.91 -2.41
N VAL A 68 -8.15 6.01 -3.39
CA VAL A 68 -7.44 6.07 -4.67
C VAL A 68 -7.82 7.32 -5.47
N PHE A 69 -9.11 7.67 -5.53
CA PHE A 69 -9.56 8.85 -6.25
C PHE A 69 -8.93 10.14 -5.72
N PHE A 70 -8.93 10.34 -4.40
CA PHE A 70 -8.31 11.50 -3.78
C PHE A 70 -6.77 11.47 -3.85
N TRP A 71 -6.16 10.28 -3.80
CA TRP A 71 -4.72 10.13 -4.05
C TRP A 71 -4.35 10.59 -5.46
N LEU A 72 -5.13 10.20 -6.48
CA LEU A 72 -4.89 10.60 -7.86
C LEU A 72 -5.03 12.12 -8.05
N LYS A 73 -5.98 12.76 -7.37
CA LYS A 73 -6.10 14.22 -7.36
C LYS A 73 -4.86 14.89 -6.78
N PHE A 74 -4.37 14.39 -5.64
CA PHE A 74 -3.13 14.86 -5.02
C PHE A 74 -1.91 14.61 -5.93
N TYR A 75 -1.73 13.40 -6.44
CA TYR A 75 -0.60 12.99 -7.28
C TYR A 75 -0.45 13.87 -8.53
N ARG A 76 -1.57 14.23 -9.18
CA ARG A 76 -1.56 15.05 -10.41
C ARG A 76 -0.96 16.43 -10.20
N THR A 77 -1.15 17.03 -9.02
CA THR A 77 -0.66 18.39 -8.69
C THR A 77 0.77 18.41 -8.18
N GLN A 78 1.41 17.24 -8.02
CA GLN A 78 2.81 17.15 -7.59
C GLN A 78 3.78 17.35 -8.75
N ASP A 79 5.03 17.65 -8.39
CA ASP A 79 6.11 17.87 -9.34
C ASP A 79 6.68 16.56 -9.90
N GLU A 80 7.57 16.70 -10.88
CA GLU A 80 8.22 15.56 -11.53
C GLU A 80 9.08 14.74 -10.56
N MET A 81 9.71 15.38 -9.57
CA MET A 81 10.56 14.69 -8.60
C MET A 81 9.72 13.75 -7.73
N PHE A 82 8.63 14.26 -7.14
CA PHE A 82 7.70 13.44 -6.37
C PHE A 82 7.13 12.30 -7.21
N LYS A 83 6.71 12.58 -8.45
CA LYS A 83 6.12 11.58 -9.35
C LYS A 83 7.11 10.45 -9.63
N LYS A 84 8.39 10.76 -9.91
CA LYS A 84 9.44 9.76 -10.13
C LYS A 84 9.72 8.94 -8.87
N PHE A 85 9.85 9.61 -7.72
CA PHE A 85 10.04 8.93 -6.43
C PHE A 85 8.88 7.98 -6.11
N HIS A 86 7.65 8.46 -6.26
CA HIS A 86 6.43 7.67 -6.05
C HIS A 86 6.36 6.47 -7.00
N ASN A 87 6.52 6.69 -8.30
CA ASN A 87 6.45 5.62 -9.29
C ASN A 87 7.53 4.57 -9.07
N PHE A 88 8.76 4.98 -8.76
CA PHE A 88 9.85 4.05 -8.48
C PHE A 88 9.54 3.19 -7.24
N SER A 89 9.02 3.82 -6.19
CA SER A 89 8.67 3.15 -4.94
C SER A 89 7.53 2.15 -5.13
N VAL A 90 6.43 2.57 -5.76
CA VAL A 90 5.29 1.70 -6.06
C VAL A 90 5.68 0.55 -7.00
N THR A 91 6.52 0.83 -8.00
CA THR A 91 6.99 -0.21 -8.93
C THR A 91 7.85 -1.25 -8.22
N THR A 92 8.75 -0.82 -7.32
CA THR A 92 9.56 -1.73 -6.51
C THR A 92 8.68 -2.55 -5.56
N GLY A 93 7.68 -1.93 -4.94
CA GLY A 93 6.66 -2.62 -4.16
C GLY A 93 5.92 -3.69 -4.97
N ALA A 94 5.46 -3.35 -6.18
CA ALA A 94 4.78 -4.27 -7.08
C ALA A 94 5.68 -5.45 -7.51
N TYR A 95 6.97 -5.18 -7.79
CA TYR A 95 7.93 -6.25 -8.07
C TYR A 95 8.10 -7.20 -6.89
N CYS A 96 8.26 -6.68 -5.67
CA CYS A 96 8.37 -7.53 -4.48
C CYS A 96 7.08 -8.32 -4.23
N PHE A 97 5.91 -7.71 -4.39
CA PHE A 97 4.62 -8.39 -4.29
C PHE A 97 4.55 -9.59 -5.24
N ILE A 98 4.89 -9.40 -6.51
CA ILE A 98 4.80 -10.46 -7.53
C ILE A 98 5.85 -11.53 -7.30
N VAL A 99 7.13 -11.14 -7.17
CA VAL A 99 8.25 -12.09 -7.10
C VAL A 99 8.20 -12.89 -5.80
N LEU A 100 8.05 -12.23 -4.65
CA LEU A 100 7.98 -12.93 -3.37
C LEU A 100 6.67 -13.72 -3.25
N GLY A 101 5.56 -13.20 -3.80
CA GLY A 101 4.29 -13.92 -3.86
C GLY A 101 4.40 -15.23 -4.65
N ILE A 102 5.06 -15.21 -5.82
CA ILE A 102 5.32 -16.43 -6.61
C ILE A 102 6.23 -17.39 -5.84
N ILE A 103 7.32 -16.91 -5.24
CA ILE A 103 8.24 -17.76 -4.47
C ILE A 103 7.50 -18.46 -3.32
N PHE A 104 6.74 -17.71 -2.52
CA PHE A 104 5.99 -18.28 -1.41
C PHE A 104 4.92 -19.26 -1.89
N HIS A 105 4.22 -18.94 -2.98
CA HIS A 105 3.27 -19.86 -3.59
C HIS A 105 3.94 -21.17 -4.03
N SER A 106 5.09 -21.11 -4.71
CA SER A 106 5.84 -22.30 -5.14
C SER A 106 6.37 -23.11 -3.96
N LEU A 107 6.86 -22.47 -2.90
CA LEU A 107 7.31 -23.16 -1.68
C LEU A 107 6.15 -23.86 -0.95
N SER A 108 4.96 -23.27 -0.98
CA SER A 108 3.76 -23.91 -0.42
C SER A 108 3.38 -25.15 -1.22
N LEU A 109 3.37 -25.05 -2.56
CA LEU A 109 3.10 -26.20 -3.44
C LEU A 109 4.13 -27.32 -3.28
N ALA A 110 5.38 -26.96 -3.01
CA ALA A 110 6.46 -27.92 -2.75
C ALA A 110 6.43 -28.54 -1.34
N GLY A 111 5.47 -28.17 -0.49
CA GLY A 111 5.34 -28.69 0.88
C GLY A 111 6.41 -28.17 1.85
N VAL A 112 7.14 -27.12 1.48
CA VAL A 112 8.21 -26.52 2.31
C VAL A 112 7.63 -25.59 3.38
N ILE A 113 6.50 -24.93 3.08
CA ILE A 113 5.73 -24.12 4.03
C ILE A 113 4.31 -24.68 4.15
N ALA A 114 3.72 -24.53 5.34
CA ALA A 114 2.37 -25.05 5.61
C ALA A 114 1.32 -24.38 4.72
N GLU A 115 0.38 -25.18 4.20
CA GLU A 115 -0.69 -24.74 3.30
C GLU A 115 -1.63 -23.69 3.94
N VAL A 116 -1.79 -23.75 5.27
CA VAL A 116 -2.50 -22.71 6.07
C VAL A 116 -1.85 -21.33 5.92
N VAL A 117 -0.52 -21.25 5.83
CA VAL A 117 0.19 -19.97 5.62
C VAL A 117 -0.15 -19.39 4.24
N HIS A 118 -0.41 -20.25 3.26
CA HIS A 118 -0.78 -19.84 1.90
C HIS A 118 -2.26 -19.43 1.79
N GLN A 119 -3.21 -20.17 2.33
CA GLN A 119 -4.64 -19.85 2.13
C GLN A 119 -5.15 -18.74 3.05
N ASP A 120 -4.80 -18.76 4.34
CA ASP A 120 -5.32 -17.79 5.31
C ASP A 120 -4.54 -16.48 5.33
N VAL A 121 -3.25 -16.53 4.99
CA VAL A 121 -2.31 -15.40 5.17
C VAL A 121 -1.80 -14.84 3.83
N CYS A 122 -2.23 -15.39 2.69
CA CYS A 122 -1.76 -15.00 1.35
C CYS A 122 -1.78 -13.49 1.14
N PHE A 123 -2.95 -12.89 1.35
CA PHE A 123 -3.17 -11.48 1.02
C PHE A 123 -2.45 -10.54 1.99
N PRO A 124 -2.55 -10.71 3.33
CA PRO A 124 -1.75 -9.92 4.27
C PRO A 124 -0.25 -10.05 4.05
N LEU A 125 0.25 -11.25 3.75
CA LEU A 125 1.67 -11.49 3.50
C LEU A 125 2.15 -10.85 2.20
N ASN A 126 1.38 -10.98 1.12
CA ASN A 126 1.70 -10.31 -0.15
C ASN A 126 1.63 -8.78 -0.02
N LEU A 127 0.67 -8.26 0.74
CA LEU A 127 0.60 -6.82 1.05
C LEU A 127 1.83 -6.37 1.86
N LEU A 128 2.33 -7.20 2.79
CA LEU A 128 3.58 -6.93 3.49
C LEU A 128 4.77 -6.89 2.54
N PHE A 129 4.86 -7.83 1.57
CA PHE A 129 5.91 -7.79 0.53
C PHE A 129 5.86 -6.51 -0.29
N PHE A 130 4.66 -6.02 -0.62
CA PHE A 130 4.50 -4.72 -1.28
C PHE A 130 5.02 -3.56 -0.42
N VAL A 131 4.67 -3.52 0.86
CA VAL A 131 5.10 -2.46 1.78
C VAL A 131 6.62 -2.46 1.94
N VAL A 132 7.22 -3.63 2.18
CA VAL A 132 8.67 -3.77 2.30
C VAL A 132 9.37 -3.36 1.01
N GLY A 133 8.88 -3.84 -0.15
CA GLY A 133 9.43 -3.46 -1.45
C GLY A 133 9.32 -1.96 -1.73
N THR A 134 8.23 -1.32 -1.30
CA THR A 134 8.06 0.13 -1.41
C THR A 134 9.11 0.87 -0.59
N LEU A 135 9.34 0.45 0.67
CA LEU A 135 10.36 1.07 1.54
C LEU A 135 11.78 0.88 0.99
N VAL A 136 12.10 -0.33 0.51
CA VAL A 136 13.39 -0.61 -0.14
C VAL A 136 13.58 0.27 -1.38
N GLY A 137 12.54 0.41 -2.20
CA GLY A 137 12.54 1.28 -3.37
C GLY A 137 12.78 2.75 -3.02
N GLN A 138 12.13 3.26 -1.96
CA GLN A 138 12.33 4.62 -1.46
C GLN A 138 13.78 4.85 -1.02
N VAL A 139 14.34 3.94 -0.21
CA VAL A 139 15.72 4.03 0.28
C VAL A 139 16.74 3.95 -0.87
N TYR A 140 16.51 3.06 -1.84
CA TYR A 140 17.38 2.95 -3.01
C TYR A 140 17.35 4.21 -3.87
N PHE A 141 16.16 4.73 -4.17
CA PHE A 141 16.00 5.97 -4.93
C PHE A 141 16.71 7.12 -4.25
N TYR A 142 16.51 7.25 -2.93
CA TYR A 142 17.17 8.25 -2.11
C TYR A 142 18.70 8.20 -2.25
N LYS A 143 19.30 7.02 -1.99
CA LYS A 143 20.76 6.84 -2.08
C LYS A 143 21.33 7.11 -3.47
N LYS A 144 20.55 6.87 -4.53
CA LYS A 144 21.03 6.99 -5.91
C LYS A 144 20.88 8.39 -6.51
N HIS A 145 19.85 9.12 -6.09
CA HIS A 145 19.44 10.35 -6.76
C HIS A 145 19.47 11.59 -5.88
N LEU A 146 19.53 11.44 -4.55
CA LEU A 146 19.35 12.54 -3.59
C LEU A 146 20.40 12.57 -2.47
N SER A 147 21.30 11.59 -2.42
CA SER A 147 22.50 11.55 -1.57
C SER A 147 23.75 11.67 -2.43
#